data_AF-T0RKR6-F1
#
_entry.id   AF-T0RKR6-F1
#
_cell.length_a   1.000
_cell.length_b   1.000
_cell.length_c   1.000
_cell.angle_alpha   90.00
_cell.angle_beta   90.00
_cell.angle_gamma   90.00
#
_symmetry.space_group_name_H-M   'P 1'
#
loop_
_entity.id
_entity.type
_entity.pdbx_description
1 polymer ?
#
loop_
_entity_poly.entity_id
_entity_poly.type
_entity_poly.pdbx_seq_one_letter_code
_entity_poly.pdbx_strand_id
1 'polypeptide(L)'
;MVDFNQKYIKVNQAYLANSIHQESLGVDDLINGQVPLNLLDQEIIDSMYVREIEKILNEETLYQISRAVINLENKLNKLEEIVNLDVVVPNLREFYTSLSAVFLQCFVETENIDDLDEAKSHWLEAVKIGLEEELSIWQEKIKSQKM
;
A
#
# COMPACT_ATOMS: atom_id res chain seq x y z
N MET A 1 -17.53 43.72 -0.57
CA MET A 1 -17.00 43.15 0.70
C MET A 1 -16.31 41.86 0.33
N VAL A 2 -14.97 41.85 0.30
CA VAL A 2 -14.20 40.67 -0.08
C VAL A 2 -14.17 39.72 1.10
N ASP A 3 -14.48 38.46 0.81
CA ASP A 3 -14.77 37.38 1.74
C ASP A 3 -13.50 36.94 2.51
N PHE A 4 -13.14 37.69 3.55
CA PHE A 4 -11.96 37.40 4.37
C PHE A 4 -12.05 36.01 5.03
N ASN A 5 -13.25 35.56 5.42
CA ASN A 5 -13.44 34.25 6.06
C ASN A 5 -13.09 33.07 5.15
N GLN A 6 -13.41 33.13 3.85
CA GLN A 6 -13.10 32.04 2.93
C GLN A 6 -11.59 31.88 2.73
N LYS A 7 -10.83 32.97 2.78
CA LYS A 7 -9.38 32.95 2.56
C LYS A 7 -8.64 32.32 3.74
N TYR A 8 -9.04 32.60 4.98
CA TYR A 8 -8.45 31.97 6.17
C TYR A 8 -8.77 30.47 6.29
N ILE A 9 -9.99 30.06 5.94
CA ILE A 9 -10.38 28.63 5.95
C ILE A 9 -9.53 27.83 4.94
N LYS A 10 -9.33 28.36 3.73
CA LYS A 10 -8.49 27.71 2.70
C LYS A 10 -7.01 27.62 3.10
N VAL A 11 -6.47 28.63 3.76
CA VAL A 11 -5.07 28.62 4.24
C VAL A 11 -4.87 27.55 5.33
N ASN A 12 -5.83 27.39 6.25
CA ASN A 12 -5.76 26.34 7.27
C ASN A 12 -5.89 24.93 6.67
N GLN A 13 -6.75 24.73 5.68
CA GLN A 13 -6.87 23.44 4.99
C GLN A 13 -5.60 23.07 4.22
N ALA A 14 -4.99 24.03 3.53
CA ALA A 14 -3.73 23.80 2.82
C ALA A 14 -2.56 23.52 3.78
N TYR A 15 -2.52 24.18 4.94
CA TYR A 15 -1.53 23.88 5.97
C TYR A 15 -1.71 22.46 6.53
N LEU A 16 -2.94 22.06 6.86
CA LEU A 16 -3.26 20.72 7.34
C LEU A 16 -2.93 19.64 6.29
N ALA A 17 -3.27 19.86 5.01
CA ALA A 17 -2.91 18.95 3.93
C ALA A 17 -1.39 18.79 3.80
N ASN A 18 -0.64 19.90 3.85
CA ASN A 18 0.83 19.84 3.82
C ASN A 18 1.41 19.13 5.04
N SER A 19 0.83 19.31 6.23
CA SER A 19 1.23 18.58 7.44
C SER A 19 0.94 17.08 7.32
N ILE A 20 -0.19 16.71 6.72
CA ILE A 20 -0.57 15.32 6.42
C ILE A 20 0.44 14.65 5.49
N HIS A 21 0.93 15.35 4.45
CA HIS A 21 2.00 14.82 3.60
C HIS A 21 3.33 14.59 4.35
N GLN A 22 3.57 15.32 5.44
CA GLN A 22 4.78 15.19 6.26
C GLN A 22 4.64 14.10 7.33
N GLU A 23 3.42 13.76 7.75
CA GLU A 23 3.17 12.71 8.73
C GLU A 23 3.11 11.32 8.10
N SER A 24 3.61 10.31 8.83
CA SER A 24 3.58 8.93 8.39
C SER A 24 2.21 8.26 8.60
N LEU A 25 1.17 8.72 7.91
CA LEU A 25 -0.16 8.15 8.01
C LEU A 25 -0.21 6.69 7.52
N GLY A 26 -0.77 5.81 8.34
CA GLY A 26 -1.13 4.45 7.98
C GLY A 26 -2.59 4.33 7.52
N VAL A 27 -2.93 3.18 6.95
CA VAL A 27 -4.31 2.88 6.51
C VAL A 27 -5.30 2.92 7.67
N ASP A 28 -4.86 2.47 8.85
CA ASP A 28 -5.70 2.47 10.05
C ASP A 28 -6.03 3.90 10.52
N ASP A 29 -5.14 4.87 10.30
CA ASP A 29 -5.38 6.27 10.69
C ASP A 29 -6.50 6.89 9.85
N LEU A 30 -6.56 6.52 8.56
CA LEU A 30 -7.62 6.94 7.64
C LEU A 30 -8.95 6.25 7.97
N ILE A 31 -8.94 4.93 8.18
CA ILE A 31 -10.15 4.15 8.51
C ILE A 31 -10.78 4.63 9.82
N ASN A 32 -9.95 4.93 10.82
CA ASN A 32 -10.44 5.36 12.14
C ASN A 32 -10.87 6.85 12.17
N GLY A 33 -10.86 7.54 11.02
CA GLY A 33 -11.32 8.92 10.92
C GLY A 33 -10.43 9.93 11.63
N GLN A 34 -9.14 9.61 11.84
CA GLN A 34 -8.18 10.56 12.43
C GLN A 34 -7.84 11.69 11.44
N VAL A 35 -8.05 11.45 10.15
CA VAL A 35 -7.86 12.42 9.07
C VAL A 35 -9.20 12.69 8.39
N PRO A 36 -9.60 13.97 8.24
CA PRO A 36 -10.78 14.32 7.46
C PRO A 36 -10.65 13.85 6.01
N LEU A 37 -11.61 13.05 5.54
CA LEU A 37 -11.60 12.44 4.20
C LEU A 37 -11.52 13.47 3.05
N ASN A 38 -11.96 14.71 3.29
CA ASN A 38 -11.88 15.81 2.33
C ASN A 38 -10.48 16.41 2.15
N LEU A 39 -9.51 15.99 2.96
CA LEU A 39 -8.09 16.34 2.84
C LEU A 39 -7.28 15.22 2.18
N LEU A 40 -7.91 14.10 1.82
CA LEU A 40 -7.26 13.01 1.13
C LEU A 40 -7.14 13.33 -0.35
N ASP A 41 -5.94 13.11 -0.88
CA ASP A 41 -5.64 13.11 -2.31
C ASP A 41 -4.99 11.78 -2.69
N GLN A 42 -4.78 11.59 -4.00
CA GLN A 42 -4.19 10.37 -4.53
C GLN A 42 -2.77 10.14 -4.00
N GLU A 43 -1.97 11.19 -3.80
CA GLU A 43 -0.60 11.05 -3.33
C GLU A 43 -0.54 10.51 -1.89
N ILE A 44 -1.44 10.95 -1.01
CA ILE A 44 -1.56 10.43 0.36
C ILE A 44 -1.89 8.94 0.36
N ILE A 45 -2.88 8.54 -0.47
CA ILE A 45 -3.30 7.15 -0.57
C ILE A 45 -2.20 6.24 -1.13
N ASP A 46 -1.54 6.68 -2.21
CA ASP A 46 -0.45 5.92 -2.83
C ASP A 46 0.75 5.80 -1.87
N SER A 47 1.12 6.90 -1.18
CA SER A 47 2.21 6.90 -0.21
C SER A 47 1.93 6.01 0.99
N MET A 48 0.67 5.98 1.46
CA MET A 48 0.24 5.11 2.53
C MET A 48 0.34 3.63 2.12
N TYR A 49 -0.09 3.28 0.90
CA TYR A 49 0.03 1.92 0.37
C TYR A 49 1.50 1.48 0.29
N VAL A 50 2.37 2.32 -0.29
CA VAL A 50 3.82 2.08 -0.36
C VAL A 50 4.41 1.76 1.03
N ARG A 51 4.05 2.55 2.06
CA ARG A 51 4.53 2.31 3.43
C ARG A 51 4.05 0.98 4.01
N GLU A 52 2.83 0.54 3.70
CA GLU A 52 2.37 -0.77 4.16
C GLU A 52 3.12 -1.90 3.46
N ILE A 53 3.40 -1.79 2.15
CA ILE A 53 4.24 -2.77 1.44
C ILE A 53 5.66 -2.82 2.03
N GLU A 54 6.27 -1.67 2.33
CA GLU A 54 7.57 -1.60 3.01
C GLU A 54 7.56 -2.30 4.37
N LYS A 55 6.49 -2.12 5.16
CA LYS A 55 6.33 -2.85 6.44
C LYS A 55 6.24 -4.35 6.22
N ILE A 56 5.47 -4.81 5.22
CA ILE A 56 5.32 -6.23 4.90
C ILE A 56 6.67 -6.85 4.50
N LEU A 57 7.49 -6.15 3.71
CA LEU A 57 8.82 -6.62 3.28
C LEU A 57 9.79 -6.89 4.44
N ASN A 58 9.61 -6.19 5.57
CA ASN A 58 10.42 -6.38 6.77
C ASN A 58 10.07 -7.65 7.56
N GLU A 59 9.00 -8.36 7.20
CA GLU A 59 8.66 -9.63 7.84
C GLU A 59 9.62 -10.76 7.44
N GLU A 60 9.83 -11.70 8.36
CA GLU A 60 10.88 -12.72 8.24
C GLU A 60 10.37 -14.04 7.66
N THR A 61 9.08 -14.34 7.83
CA THR A 61 8.50 -15.63 7.44
C THR A 61 7.37 -15.48 6.43
N LEU A 62 7.21 -16.51 5.59
CA LEU A 62 6.12 -16.58 4.61
C LEU A 62 4.74 -16.44 5.26
N TYR A 63 4.57 -16.99 6.47
CA TYR A 63 3.32 -16.86 7.24
C TYR A 63 3.05 -15.41 7.65
N GLN A 64 4.05 -14.71 8.20
CA GLN A 64 3.92 -13.31 8.59
C GLN A 64 3.59 -12.43 7.39
N ILE A 65 4.32 -12.60 6.29
CA ILE A 65 4.07 -11.86 5.04
C ILE A 65 2.65 -12.13 4.54
N SER A 66 2.25 -13.41 4.40
CA SER A 66 0.92 -13.77 3.90
C SER A 66 -0.18 -13.16 4.76
N ARG A 67 -0.04 -13.23 6.09
CA ARG A 67 -0.97 -12.62 7.03
C ARG A 67 -1.04 -11.10 6.87
N ALA A 68 0.11 -10.45 6.69
CA ALA A 68 0.18 -9.00 6.55
C ALA A 68 -0.42 -8.52 5.22
N VAL A 69 -0.20 -9.24 4.12
CA VAL A 69 -0.84 -9.00 2.81
C VAL A 69 -2.36 -9.11 2.91
N ILE A 70 -2.88 -10.19 3.51
CA ILE A 70 -4.33 -10.36 3.72
C ILE A 70 -4.91 -9.24 4.59
N ASN A 71 -4.18 -8.83 5.64
CA ASN A 71 -4.62 -7.72 6.49
C ASN A 71 -4.66 -6.41 5.70
N LEU A 72 -3.65 -6.13 4.87
CA LEU A 72 -3.61 -4.96 4.01
C LEU A 72 -4.80 -4.95 3.03
N GLU A 73 -5.06 -6.07 2.35
CA GLU A 73 -6.21 -6.20 1.45
C GLU A 73 -7.53 -5.85 2.15
N ASN A 74 -7.75 -6.40 3.34
CA ASN A 74 -8.95 -6.10 4.13
C ASN A 74 -9.04 -4.62 4.54
N LYS A 75 -7.91 -3.98 4.83
CA LYS A 75 -7.89 -2.54 5.13
C LYS A 75 -8.20 -1.71 3.89
N LEU A 76 -7.63 -2.05 2.73
CA LEU A 76 -7.87 -1.35 1.46
C LEU A 76 -9.34 -1.46 1.03
N ASN A 77 -9.95 -2.64 1.15
CA ASN A 77 -11.37 -2.83 0.87
C ASN A 77 -12.25 -1.94 1.76
N LYS A 78 -11.94 -1.84 3.06
CA LYS A 78 -12.65 -0.94 3.99
C LYS A 78 -12.42 0.53 3.65
N LEU A 79 -11.21 0.88 3.20
CA LEU A 79 -10.88 2.24 2.80
C LEU A 79 -11.67 2.65 1.55
N GLU A 80 -11.80 1.74 0.58
CA GLU A 80 -12.60 1.95 -0.62
C GLU A 80 -14.09 2.21 -0.31
N GLU A 81 -14.63 1.60 0.75
CA GLU A 81 -16.01 1.85 1.21
C GLU A 81 -16.23 3.26 1.79
N ILE A 82 -15.18 3.91 2.29
CA ILE A 82 -15.29 5.21 3.00
C ILE A 82 -14.73 6.39 2.21
N VAL A 83 -13.84 6.17 1.25
CA VAL A 83 -13.19 7.26 0.48
C VAL A 83 -14.11 7.77 -0.64
N ASN A 84 -13.99 9.07 -0.97
CA ASN A 84 -14.75 9.71 -2.04
C ASN A 84 -14.34 9.19 -3.43
N LEU A 85 -15.27 9.24 -4.39
CA LEU A 85 -15.11 8.77 -5.78
C LEU A 85 -13.94 9.43 -6.57
N ASP A 86 -13.43 10.56 -6.09
CA ASP A 86 -12.37 11.32 -6.76
C ASP A 86 -10.96 10.76 -6.48
N VAL A 87 -10.82 9.75 -5.61
CA VAL A 87 -9.56 9.10 -5.29
C VAL A 87 -9.68 7.59 -5.52
N VAL A 88 -8.66 7.00 -6.14
CA VAL A 88 -8.61 5.56 -6.42
C VAL A 88 -7.82 4.86 -5.33
N VAL A 89 -8.45 3.89 -4.65
CA VAL A 89 -7.77 3.08 -3.64
C VAL A 89 -6.97 1.96 -4.33
N PRO A 90 -5.67 1.79 -4.00
CA PRO A 90 -4.85 0.68 -4.46
C PRO A 90 -5.49 -0.67 -4.09
N ASN A 91 -5.27 -1.68 -4.93
CA ASN A 91 -5.65 -3.05 -4.63
C ASN A 91 -4.54 -4.01 -5.04
N LEU A 92 -4.60 -5.23 -4.50
CA LEU A 92 -3.56 -6.26 -4.68
C LEU A 92 -3.84 -7.18 -5.88
N ARG A 93 -4.76 -6.84 -6.79
CA ARG A 93 -5.12 -7.73 -7.91
C ARG A 93 -3.95 -7.98 -8.86
N GLU A 94 -3.24 -6.91 -9.23
CA GLU A 94 -2.08 -7.00 -10.12
C GLU A 94 -0.95 -7.78 -9.44
N PHE A 95 -0.65 -7.47 -8.18
CA PHE A 95 0.28 -8.21 -7.34
C PHE A 95 -0.02 -9.72 -7.32
N TYR A 96 -1.26 -10.13 -7.00
CA TYR A 96 -1.63 -11.56 -6.97
C TYR A 96 -1.53 -12.22 -8.34
N THR A 97 -1.84 -11.49 -9.41
CA THR A 97 -1.74 -12.02 -10.77
C THR A 97 -0.28 -12.34 -11.10
N SER A 98 0.63 -11.40 -10.84
CA SER A 98 2.07 -11.61 -11.04
C SER A 98 2.61 -12.72 -10.14
N LEU A 99 2.26 -12.68 -8.85
CA LEU A 99 2.74 -13.66 -7.87
C LEU A 99 2.28 -15.09 -8.16
N SER A 100 1.08 -15.26 -8.74
CA SER A 100 0.54 -16.59 -9.07
C SER A 100 1.43 -17.36 -10.07
N ALA A 101 1.99 -16.67 -11.06
CA ALA A 101 2.89 -17.27 -12.04
C ALA A 101 4.22 -17.68 -11.39
N VAL A 102 4.77 -16.83 -10.53
CA VAL A 102 6.01 -17.10 -9.79
C VAL A 102 5.83 -18.29 -8.84
N PHE A 103 4.71 -18.36 -8.12
CA PHE A 103 4.42 -19.50 -7.25
C PHE A 103 4.32 -20.82 -8.00
N LEU A 104 3.68 -20.82 -9.19
CA LEU A 104 3.60 -22.03 -10.00
C LEU A 104 4.98 -22.50 -10.46
N GLN A 105 5.86 -21.57 -10.84
CA GLN A 105 7.24 -21.89 -11.18
C GLN A 105 7.99 -22.46 -9.97
N CYS A 106 7.95 -21.77 -8.82
CA CYS A 106 8.61 -22.24 -7.61
C CYS A 106 8.08 -23.60 -7.16
N PHE A 107 6.77 -23.85 -7.26
CA PHE A 107 6.17 -25.13 -6.90
C PHE A 107 6.81 -26.29 -7.69
N VAL A 108 6.96 -26.13 -9.01
CA VAL A 108 7.62 -27.14 -9.87
C VAL A 108 9.11 -27.28 -9.54
N GLU A 109 9.81 -26.17 -9.33
CA GLU A 109 11.25 -26.19 -9.00
C GLU A 109 11.53 -26.84 -7.65
N THR A 110 10.61 -26.71 -6.70
CA THR A 110 10.71 -27.31 -5.36
C THR A 110 10.29 -28.79 -5.31
N GLU A 111 9.73 -29.37 -6.39
CA GLU A 111 9.25 -30.77 -6.40
C GLU A 111 10.37 -31.78 -6.06
N ASN A 112 11.61 -31.46 -6.42
CA ASN A 112 12.78 -32.32 -6.19
C ASN A 112 13.58 -31.92 -4.95
N ILE A 113 13.07 -31.00 -4.12
CA ILE A 113 13.72 -30.59 -2.88
C ILE A 113 13.17 -31.43 -1.75
N ASP A 114 14.00 -32.32 -1.21
CA ASP A 114 13.63 -33.18 -0.07
C ASP A 114 13.57 -32.40 1.27
N ASP A 115 14.15 -31.20 1.33
CA ASP A 115 14.14 -30.32 2.49
C ASP A 115 13.00 -29.28 2.42
N LEU A 116 12.00 -29.47 3.28
CA LEU A 116 10.85 -28.57 3.39
C LEU A 116 11.25 -27.13 3.76
N ASP A 117 12.31 -26.93 4.54
CA ASP A 117 12.73 -25.59 4.97
C ASP A 117 13.45 -24.85 3.84
N GLU A 118 14.18 -25.56 2.99
CA GLU A 118 14.74 -25.03 1.74
C GLU A 118 13.62 -24.62 0.77
N ALA A 119 12.60 -25.48 0.58
CA ALA A 119 11.44 -25.15 -0.25
C ALA A 119 10.68 -23.90 0.24
N LYS A 120 10.47 -23.77 1.56
CA LYS A 120 9.87 -22.57 2.16
C LYS A 120 10.72 -21.32 1.94
N SER A 121 12.05 -21.45 1.97
CA SER A 121 12.96 -20.33 1.71
C SER A 121 12.79 -19.82 0.28
N HIS A 122 12.70 -20.71 -0.71
CA HIS A 122 12.44 -20.32 -2.10
C HIS A 122 11.07 -19.64 -2.27
N TRP A 123 10.03 -20.15 -1.60
CA TRP A 123 8.72 -19.49 -1.63
C TRP A 123 8.74 -18.11 -0.96
N LEU A 124 9.46 -17.97 0.14
CA LEU A 124 9.64 -16.69 0.82
C LEU A 124 10.35 -15.68 -0.08
N GLU A 125 11.45 -16.09 -0.73
CA GLU A 125 12.19 -15.26 -1.67
C GLU A 125 11.32 -14.80 -2.84
N ALA A 126 10.58 -15.72 -3.47
CA ALA A 126 9.65 -15.42 -4.54
C ALA A 126 8.60 -14.37 -4.15
N VAL A 127 8.01 -14.49 -2.96
CA VAL A 127 7.04 -13.50 -2.45
C VAL A 127 7.69 -12.16 -2.20
N LYS A 128 8.92 -12.14 -1.65
CA LYS A 128 9.65 -10.88 -1.42
C LYS A 128 9.96 -10.17 -2.73
N ILE A 129 10.41 -10.89 -3.76
CA ILE A 129 10.62 -10.33 -5.11
C ILE A 129 9.32 -9.71 -5.63
N GLY A 130 8.19 -10.43 -5.55
CA GLY A 130 6.90 -9.89 -6.00
C GLY A 130 6.48 -8.62 -5.24
N LEU A 131 6.75 -8.54 -3.95
CA LEU A 131 6.48 -7.35 -3.13
C LEU A 131 7.43 -6.18 -3.45
N GLU A 132 8.69 -6.46 -3.75
CA GLU A 132 9.67 -5.45 -4.18
C GLU A 132 9.30 -4.86 -5.55
N GLU A 133 8.83 -5.70 -6.47
CA GLU A 133 8.33 -5.25 -7.77
C GLU A 133 7.09 -4.37 -7.62
N GLU A 134 6.11 -4.81 -6.82
CA GLU A 134 4.92 -4.02 -6.47
C GLU A 134 5.33 -2.66 -5.89
N LEU A 135 6.24 -2.66 -4.92
CA LEU A 135 6.77 -1.44 -4.31
C LEU A 135 7.37 -0.49 -5.37
N SER A 136 8.22 -1.02 -6.27
CA SER A 136 8.86 -0.23 -7.32
C SER A 136 7.83 0.41 -8.26
N ILE A 137 6.84 -0.37 -8.70
CA ILE A 137 5.76 0.13 -9.58
C ILE A 137 5.03 1.31 -8.94
N TRP A 138 4.68 1.21 -7.65
CA TRP A 138 3.98 2.29 -6.98
C TRP A 138 4.84 3.51 -6.70
N GLN A 139 6.12 3.31 -6.34
CA GLN A 139 7.06 4.42 -6.22
C GLN A 139 7.27 5.16 -7.54
N GLU A 140 7.26 4.46 -8.68
CA GLU A 140 7.32 5.06 -10.02
C GLU A 140 6.03 5.82 -10.39
N LYS A 141 4.86 5.28 -10.06
CA LYS A 141 3.57 5.97 -10.23
C LYS A 141 3.57 7.31 -9.51
N ILE A 142 3.99 7.33 -8.23
CA ILE A 142 4.07 8.57 -7.43
C ILE A 142 5.06 9.57 -8.03
N LYS A 143 6.25 9.11 -8.46
CA LYS A 143 7.25 9.99 -9.11
C LYS A 143 6.70 10.62 -10.39
N SER A 144 5.96 9.86 -11.18
CA SER A 144 5.38 10.31 -12.45
C SER A 144 4.26 11.35 -12.27
N GLN A 145 3.54 11.31 -11.14
CA GLN A 145 2.53 12.31 -10.80
C GLN A 145 3.13 13.68 -10.42
N LYS A 146 4.43 13.74 -10.10
CA LYS A 146 5.14 14.98 -9.70
C LYS A 146 5.80 15.71 -10.86
N MET A 147 5.79 15.15 -12.07
CA MET A 147 6.37 15.72 -13.30
C MET A 147 5.32 16.47 -14.11
#